data_AF-G7IDI3-F1
#
_entry.id   AF-G7IDI3-F1
#
_cell.length_a   1.000
_cell.length_b   1.000
_cell.length_c   1.000
_cell.angle_alpha   90.00
_cell.angle_beta   90.00
_cell.angle_gamma   90.00
#
_symmetry.space_group_name_H-M   'P 1'
#
loop_
_entity.id
_entity.type
_entity.pdbx_description
1 polymer ?
#
loop_
_entity_poly.entity_id
_entity_poly.type
_entity_poly.pdbx_seq_one_letter_code
_entity_poly.pdbx_strand_id
1 'polypeptide(L)'
;MHKFSCFNRHNKSETEQRPHKVSFNLEKGKASKVMQALSKCLENRGLDVKIIYSNSIALDVLPQAAGKGQALSFLLGKLKAGGIRPLNTLVCGDSGNDAELFSVPEVYGVMVGNAQEELVEWYAENARDNAQIIHATERCAAGIMQAIGNFTLGPNMSPRDVRDSTLNIKILSPSHEVVMFYLLYERWLRGEVDNSEQYIQNIKSVFHSTGNVVHPSGVERPMQQIIDTLPKLFGEKRGLDFRVWIDRVSFAEVSLGSWLVKFDKWELSGTELRCCLTKVLMNSKVEAPNEFTWMHLHQTWLDGSEGKDDNSWFI
;
A
#
# COMPACT_ATOMS: atom_id res chain seq x y z
N MET A 1 27.00 14.11 30.14
CA MET A 1 26.43 14.24 28.77
C MET A 1 27.28 15.26 28.02
N HIS A 2 28.41 14.84 27.45
CA HIS A 2 29.31 15.75 26.73
C HIS A 2 28.73 16.04 25.35
N LYS A 3 28.29 17.28 25.13
CA LYS A 3 27.87 17.79 23.81
C LYS A 3 29.09 17.78 22.89
N PHE A 4 29.02 17.01 21.81
CA PHE A 4 29.95 17.11 20.68
C PHE A 4 29.76 18.49 20.01
N SER A 5 30.61 19.48 20.30
CA SER A 5 30.49 20.85 19.78
C SER A 5 31.34 21.16 18.53
N CYS A 6 31.94 20.17 17.87
CA CYS A 6 32.86 20.43 16.74
C CYS A 6 32.27 20.29 15.32
N PHE A 7 30.96 20.05 15.14
CA PHE A 7 30.38 19.82 13.79
C PHE A 7 29.18 20.72 13.42
N ASN A 8 29.11 21.93 13.97
CA ASN A 8 27.93 22.80 13.87
C ASN A 8 27.60 23.42 12.49
N ARG A 9 28.22 23.00 11.38
CA ARG A 9 27.88 23.53 10.04
C ARG A 9 27.24 22.54 9.07
N HIS A 10 27.16 21.24 9.37
CA HIS A 10 26.71 20.21 8.41
C HIS A 10 25.67 19.21 8.98
N ASN A 11 25.08 19.51 10.14
CA ASN A 11 24.01 18.67 10.71
C ASN A 11 22.73 18.77 9.87
N LYS A 12 22.02 17.65 9.72
CA LYS A 12 20.62 17.67 9.30
C LYS A 12 19.74 18.33 10.37
N SER A 13 18.53 18.72 9.99
CA SER A 13 17.52 19.29 10.90
C SER A 13 17.37 18.47 12.19
N GLU A 14 17.00 19.12 13.30
CA GLU A 14 16.82 18.46 14.60
C GLU A 14 15.84 17.27 14.53
N THR A 15 14.89 17.29 13.59
CA THR A 15 13.92 16.22 13.32
C THR A 15 14.53 14.91 12.82
N GLU A 16 15.74 14.95 12.26
CA GLU A 16 16.46 13.78 11.72
C GLU A 16 17.35 13.11 12.79
N GLN A 17 17.59 13.80 13.90
CA GLN A 17 18.34 13.27 15.04
C GLN A 17 17.42 12.45 15.94
N ARG A 18 17.89 11.30 16.42
CA ARG A 18 17.14 10.46 17.38
C ARG A 18 18.09 9.96 18.48
N PRO A 19 17.57 9.49 19.64
CA PRO A 19 18.41 9.00 20.73
C PRO A 19 19.47 7.96 20.32
N HIS A 20 19.19 7.18 19.26
CA HIS A 20 20.08 6.15 18.72
C HIS A 20 20.47 6.39 17.26
N LYS A 21 20.38 7.63 16.77
CA LYS A 21 20.76 7.99 15.40
C LYS A 21 21.31 9.40 15.35
N VAL A 22 22.53 9.54 14.84
CA VAL A 22 23.12 10.84 14.53
C VAL A 22 23.32 10.96 13.03
N SER A 23 22.82 12.03 12.42
CA SER A 23 22.80 12.21 10.96
C SER A 23 23.48 13.49 10.51
N PHE A 24 24.27 13.37 9.44
CA PHE A 24 25.01 14.46 8.81
C PHE A 24 24.72 14.53 7.31
N ASN A 25 24.94 15.70 6.73
CA ASN A 25 25.05 15.84 5.28
C ASN A 25 26.53 15.75 4.88
N LEU A 26 26.82 14.88 3.92
CA LEU A 26 28.16 14.62 3.41
C LEU A 26 28.11 14.55 1.89
N GLU A 27 28.90 15.39 1.22
CA GLU A 27 29.02 15.38 -0.22
C GLU A 27 29.63 14.06 -0.72
N LYS A 28 29.05 13.49 -1.80
CA LYS A 28 29.45 12.21 -2.39
C LYS A 28 30.97 12.07 -2.61
N GLY A 29 31.63 13.09 -3.15
CA GLY A 29 33.07 13.04 -3.40
C GLY A 29 33.95 12.90 -2.15
N LYS A 30 33.41 13.16 -0.96
CA LYS A 30 34.09 13.04 0.34
C LYS A 30 33.64 11.81 1.14
N ALA A 31 32.58 11.12 0.69
CA ALA A 31 31.91 10.06 1.44
C ALA A 31 32.86 8.96 1.91
N SER A 32 33.52 8.29 0.97
CA SER A 32 34.44 7.17 1.26
C SER A 32 35.54 7.54 2.27
N LYS A 33 36.23 8.66 2.06
CA LYS A 33 37.33 9.10 2.96
C LYS A 33 36.85 9.43 4.36
N VAL A 34 35.72 10.14 4.47
CA VAL A 34 35.16 10.53 5.77
C VAL A 34 34.60 9.32 6.51
N MET A 35 33.91 8.40 5.82
CA MET A 35 33.41 7.17 6.41
C MET A 35 34.54 6.32 6.99
N GLN A 36 35.63 6.12 6.24
CA GLN A 36 36.77 5.34 6.71
C GLN A 36 37.44 5.97 7.94
N ALA A 37 37.65 7.29 7.91
CA ALA A 37 38.24 8.02 9.04
C ALA A 37 37.32 8.01 10.27
N LEU A 38 36.01 8.16 10.07
CA LEU A 38 35.02 8.17 11.14
C LEU A 38 34.88 6.78 11.78
N SER A 39 34.81 5.71 10.99
CA SER A 39 34.74 4.33 11.49
C SER A 39 35.91 4.04 12.43
N LYS A 40 37.13 4.27 11.95
CA LYS A 40 38.36 4.06 12.74
C LYS A 40 38.38 4.90 14.02
N CYS A 41 37.90 6.15 13.96
CA CYS A 41 37.83 7.03 15.13
C CYS A 41 36.85 6.51 16.19
N LEU A 42 35.69 6.01 15.78
CA LEU A 42 34.65 5.49 16.68
C LEU A 42 35.05 4.13 17.26
N GLU A 43 35.63 3.25 16.45
CA GLU A 43 36.20 1.96 16.87
C GLU A 43 37.30 2.15 17.93
N ASN A 44 38.24 3.07 17.70
CA ASN A 44 39.30 3.38 18.68
C ASN A 44 38.78 3.94 20.02
N ARG A 45 37.53 4.42 20.04
CA ARG A 45 36.85 4.88 21.27
C ARG A 45 36.02 3.77 21.91
N GLY A 46 36.07 2.54 21.39
CA GLY A 46 35.30 1.40 21.88
C GLY A 46 33.80 1.51 21.61
N LEU A 47 33.39 2.30 20.60
CA LEU A 47 31.98 2.44 20.24
C LEU A 47 31.59 1.36 19.23
N ASP A 48 30.55 0.61 19.56
CA ASP A 48 29.95 -0.42 18.69
C ASP A 48 28.89 0.23 17.78
N VAL A 49 29.36 0.74 16.63
CA VAL A 49 28.57 1.56 15.72
C VAL A 49 28.77 1.14 14.28
N LYS A 50 27.75 1.39 13.47
CA LYS A 50 27.83 1.34 12.02
C LYS A 50 27.54 2.69 11.41
N ILE A 51 28.11 2.89 10.23
CA ILE A 51 27.98 4.12 9.45
C ILE A 51 27.30 3.75 8.14
N ILE A 52 26.16 4.39 7.87
CA ILE A 52 25.37 4.19 6.65
C ILE A 52 25.43 5.46 5.83
N TYR A 53 25.72 5.32 4.53
CA TYR A 53 25.62 6.41 3.58
C TYR A 53 24.50 6.14 2.58
N SER A 54 23.60 7.10 2.39
CA SER A 54 22.42 6.91 1.53
C SER A 54 21.96 8.21 0.86
N ASN A 55 21.19 8.07 -0.23
CA ASN A 55 20.64 9.18 -1.01
C ASN A 55 21.73 10.15 -1.52
N SER A 56 22.94 9.63 -1.73
CA SER A 56 24.10 10.43 -2.17
C SER A 56 24.39 11.69 -1.33
N ILE A 57 23.90 11.78 -0.09
CA ILE A 57 24.15 12.92 0.81
C ILE A 57 24.06 12.59 2.30
N ALA A 58 23.25 11.62 2.69
CA ALA A 58 22.99 11.35 4.11
C ALA A 58 24.04 10.41 4.67
N LEU A 59 24.69 10.82 5.77
CA LEU A 59 25.57 9.97 6.57
C LEU A 59 24.92 9.74 7.95
N ASP A 60 24.54 8.51 8.24
CA ASP A 60 23.93 8.10 9.49
C ASP A 60 24.91 7.28 10.33
N VAL A 61 25.07 7.65 11.59
CA VAL A 61 25.81 6.87 12.60
C VAL A 61 24.79 6.26 13.56
N LEU A 62 24.82 4.93 13.65
CA LEU A 62 23.86 4.12 14.39
C LEU A 62 24.60 3.11 15.27
N PRO A 63 24.00 2.62 16.37
CA PRO A 63 24.48 1.41 17.03
C PRO A 63 24.55 0.24 16.05
N GLN A 64 25.53 -0.66 16.23
CA GLN A 64 25.73 -1.81 15.35
C GLN A 64 24.46 -2.68 15.21
N ALA A 65 23.73 -2.86 16.31
CA ALA A 65 22.47 -3.62 16.37
C ALA A 65 21.23 -2.90 15.79
N ALA A 66 21.35 -1.64 15.36
CA ALA A 66 20.24 -0.89 14.75
C ALA A 66 20.11 -1.21 13.24
N GLY A 67 19.35 -0.43 12.47
CA GLY A 67 19.27 -0.56 11.00
C GLY A 67 18.15 -1.48 10.50
N LYS A 68 17.85 -1.39 9.20
CA LYS A 68 16.71 -2.05 8.57
C LYS A 68 16.84 -3.58 8.60
N GLY A 69 18.02 -4.13 8.32
CA GLY A 69 18.25 -5.59 8.33
C GLY A 69 18.14 -6.21 9.73
N GLN A 70 18.65 -5.53 10.76
CA GLN A 70 18.52 -5.98 12.15
C GLN A 70 17.07 -5.90 12.64
N ALA A 71 16.35 -4.82 12.29
CA ALA A 71 14.94 -4.69 12.60
C ALA A 71 14.09 -5.80 11.94
N LEU A 72 14.39 -6.14 10.69
CA LEU A 72 13.74 -7.25 10.00
C LEU A 72 14.03 -8.60 10.66
N SER A 73 15.31 -8.89 10.95
CA SER A 73 15.71 -10.12 11.66
C SER A 73 14.99 -10.26 13.00
N PHE A 74 14.86 -9.17 13.76
CA PHE A 74 14.11 -9.13 15.02
C PHE A 74 12.62 -9.43 14.81
N LEU A 75 11.99 -8.80 13.81
CA LEU A 75 10.57 -9.02 13.50
C LEU A 75 10.30 -10.47 13.09
N LEU A 76 11.11 -11.04 12.21
CA LEU A 76 10.99 -12.44 11.79
C LEU A 76 11.16 -13.40 12.98
N GLY A 77 12.11 -13.12 13.87
CA GLY A 77 12.30 -13.86 15.12
C GLY A 77 11.07 -13.80 16.05
N LYS A 78 10.48 -12.61 16.22
CA LYS A 78 9.25 -12.40 17.00
C LYS A 78 8.05 -13.16 16.43
N LEU A 79 7.85 -13.09 15.11
CA LEU A 79 6.77 -13.81 14.43
C LEU A 79 6.93 -15.33 14.63
N LYS A 80 8.15 -15.84 14.42
CA LYS A 80 8.46 -17.26 14.59
C LYS A 80 8.20 -17.74 16.04
N ALA A 81 8.59 -16.94 17.03
CA ALA A 81 8.32 -17.23 18.44
C ALA A 81 6.82 -17.23 18.77
N GLY A 82 6.02 -16.42 18.05
CA GLY A 82 4.56 -16.40 18.15
C GLY A 82 3.85 -17.48 17.31
N GLY A 83 4.58 -18.42 16.72
CA GLY A 83 4.00 -19.49 15.90
C GLY A 83 3.70 -19.10 14.44
N ILE A 84 4.02 -17.88 14.03
CA ILE A 84 3.85 -17.39 12.66
C ILE A 84 5.18 -17.50 11.93
N ARG A 85 5.28 -18.37 10.93
CA ARG A 85 6.46 -18.44 10.06
C ARG A 85 6.12 -17.87 8.68
N PRO A 86 6.53 -16.63 8.35
CA PRO A 86 6.40 -16.11 7.00
C PRO A 86 7.16 -17.03 6.05
N LEU A 87 6.45 -17.70 5.14
CA LEU A 87 7.06 -18.58 4.13
C LEU A 87 7.75 -17.76 3.03
N ASN A 88 7.17 -16.61 2.71
CA ASN A 88 7.60 -15.71 1.67
C ASN A 88 7.78 -14.31 2.26
N THR A 89 9.03 -13.87 2.39
CA THR A 89 9.36 -12.49 2.80
C THR A 89 9.97 -11.78 1.61
N LEU A 90 9.37 -10.69 1.13
CA LEU A 90 9.94 -9.84 0.09
C LEU A 90 10.42 -8.53 0.70
N VAL A 91 11.72 -8.23 0.58
CA VAL A 91 12.30 -6.94 0.93
C VAL A 91 12.45 -6.08 -0.32
N CYS A 92 12.15 -4.79 -0.20
CA CYS A 92 12.21 -3.83 -1.31
C CYS A 92 13.12 -2.67 -0.90
N GLY A 93 14.08 -2.31 -1.75
CA GLY A 93 15.04 -1.25 -1.45
C GLY A 93 15.34 -0.35 -2.64
N ASP A 94 15.64 0.91 -2.35
CA ASP A 94 15.99 1.92 -3.35
C ASP A 94 17.28 2.69 -3.01
N SER A 95 17.80 2.61 -1.78
CA SER A 95 18.98 3.37 -1.37
C SER A 95 19.94 2.54 -0.50
N GLY A 96 21.13 3.09 -0.22
CA GLY A 96 22.17 2.38 0.54
C GLY A 96 21.75 1.94 1.95
N ASN A 97 20.74 2.58 2.56
CA ASN A 97 20.24 2.16 3.87
C ASN A 97 19.41 0.86 3.83
N ASP A 98 19.03 0.41 2.64
CA ASP A 98 18.30 -0.85 2.39
C ASP A 98 19.23 -2.04 2.17
N ALA A 99 20.52 -1.82 1.93
CA ALA A 99 21.49 -2.87 1.62
C ALA A 99 21.43 -4.04 2.63
N GLU A 100 21.32 -3.74 3.92
CA GLU A 100 21.25 -4.74 4.99
C GLU A 100 19.99 -5.62 4.93
N LEU A 101 18.89 -5.17 4.33
CA LEU A 101 17.68 -5.98 4.17
C LEU A 101 17.98 -7.22 3.32
N PHE A 102 18.78 -7.06 2.28
CA PHE A 102 19.14 -8.10 1.32
C PHE A 102 20.11 -9.14 1.89
N SER A 103 20.77 -8.85 3.02
CA SER A 103 21.63 -9.79 3.72
C SER A 103 20.90 -10.65 4.74
N VAL A 104 19.61 -10.41 4.99
CA VAL A 104 18.81 -11.22 5.91
C VAL A 104 18.51 -12.59 5.26
N PRO A 105 18.75 -13.71 5.96
CA PRO A 105 18.46 -15.05 5.40
C PRO A 105 16.96 -15.29 5.14
N GLU A 106 16.66 -16.21 4.22
CA GLU A 106 15.28 -16.65 3.90
C GLU A 106 14.37 -15.50 3.39
N VAL A 107 14.94 -14.50 2.72
CA VAL A 107 14.17 -13.42 2.07
C VAL A 107 14.38 -13.41 0.55
N TYR A 108 13.34 -12.99 -0.16
CA TYR A 108 13.43 -12.49 -1.52
C TYR A 108 13.71 -10.99 -1.49
N GLY A 109 14.51 -10.49 -2.43
CA GLY A 109 14.87 -9.09 -2.51
C GLY A 109 14.58 -8.49 -3.88
N VAL A 110 14.08 -7.25 -3.87
CA VAL A 110 14.03 -6.41 -5.06
C VAL A 110 14.68 -5.06 -4.83
N MET A 111 15.69 -4.78 -5.65
CA MET A 111 16.19 -3.42 -5.87
C MET A 111 15.36 -2.81 -6.99
N VAL A 112 14.60 -1.74 -6.71
CA VAL A 112 13.73 -1.11 -7.72
C VAL A 112 14.55 -0.42 -8.80
N GLY A 113 14.04 -0.30 -10.03
CA GLY A 113 14.80 0.22 -11.17
C GLY A 113 15.22 1.70 -11.09
N ASN A 114 14.75 2.43 -10.08
CA ASN A 114 15.20 3.78 -9.74
C ASN A 114 16.11 3.81 -8.50
N ALA A 115 16.74 2.68 -8.17
CA ALA A 115 17.67 2.59 -7.05
C ALA A 115 18.86 3.53 -7.24
N GLN A 116 19.35 4.06 -6.11
CA GLN A 116 20.50 4.94 -6.04
C GLN A 116 21.78 4.17 -6.31
N GLU A 117 22.79 4.89 -6.83
CA GLU A 117 24.07 4.33 -7.25
C GLU A 117 24.74 3.52 -6.15
N GLU A 118 24.68 3.97 -4.88
CA GLU A 118 25.28 3.23 -3.76
C GLU A 118 24.67 1.84 -3.54
N LEU A 119 23.38 1.64 -3.82
CA LEU A 119 22.74 0.33 -3.69
C LEU A 119 23.01 -0.53 -4.93
N VAL A 120 23.12 0.09 -6.11
CA VAL A 120 23.47 -0.59 -7.36
C VAL A 120 24.90 -1.15 -7.30
N GLU A 121 25.85 -0.34 -6.79
CA GLU A 121 27.23 -0.78 -6.53
C GLU A 121 27.25 -1.93 -5.52
N TRP A 122 26.54 -1.78 -4.40
CA TRP A 122 26.42 -2.84 -3.39
C TRP A 122 25.85 -4.14 -4.00
N TYR A 123 24.80 -4.05 -4.82
CA TYR A 123 24.20 -5.21 -5.48
C TYR A 123 25.19 -5.91 -6.41
N ALA A 124 25.94 -5.15 -7.22
CA ALA A 124 26.95 -5.68 -8.12
C ALA A 124 28.06 -6.45 -7.39
N GLU A 125 28.44 -5.98 -6.20
CA GLU A 125 29.50 -6.57 -5.38
C GLU A 125 29.03 -7.75 -4.51
N ASN A 126 27.79 -7.72 -4.02
CA ASN A 126 27.34 -8.61 -2.93
C ASN A 126 26.19 -9.55 -3.31
N ALA A 127 25.36 -9.20 -4.30
CA ALA A 127 24.07 -9.87 -4.52
C ALA A 127 23.79 -10.25 -5.99
N ARG A 128 24.68 -9.89 -6.93
CA ARG A 128 24.49 -10.14 -8.36
C ARG A 128 24.24 -11.62 -8.70
N ASP A 129 24.92 -12.52 -8.00
CA ASP A 129 24.81 -13.97 -8.21
C ASP A 129 23.76 -14.63 -7.29
N ASN A 130 23.07 -13.84 -6.44
CA ASN A 130 22.03 -14.34 -5.57
C ASN A 130 20.69 -14.39 -6.31
N ALA A 131 20.25 -15.61 -6.69
CA ALA A 131 18.99 -15.83 -7.38
C ALA A 131 17.74 -15.36 -6.61
N GLN A 132 17.84 -15.11 -5.29
CA GLN A 132 16.75 -14.59 -4.48
C GLN A 132 16.66 -13.06 -4.51
N ILE A 133 17.59 -12.36 -5.17
CA ILE A 133 17.62 -10.91 -5.26
C ILE A 133 17.66 -10.48 -6.72
N ILE A 134 16.70 -9.66 -7.13
CA ILE A 134 16.68 -9.07 -8.46
C ILE A 134 16.88 -7.56 -8.44
N HIS A 135 17.51 -7.07 -9.50
CA HIS A 135 17.40 -5.68 -9.91
C HIS A 135 16.25 -5.55 -10.90
N ALA A 136 15.16 -4.91 -10.48
CA ALA A 136 13.98 -4.71 -11.32
C ALA A 136 14.27 -3.72 -12.45
N THR A 137 13.65 -3.96 -13.61
CA THR A 137 13.65 -2.98 -14.72
C THR A 137 12.63 -1.88 -14.48
N GLU A 138 11.56 -2.18 -13.74
CA GLU A 138 10.50 -1.25 -13.38
C GLU A 138 10.85 -0.39 -12.16
N ARG A 139 10.32 0.82 -12.13
CA ARG A 139 10.60 1.83 -11.08
C ARG A 139 9.56 1.79 -9.97
N CYS A 140 9.95 2.20 -8.77
CA CYS A 140 9.07 2.39 -7.61
C CYS A 140 8.18 1.16 -7.34
N ALA A 141 6.87 1.37 -7.12
CA ALA A 141 5.92 0.29 -6.86
C ALA A 141 5.82 -0.73 -8.01
N ALA A 142 6.01 -0.30 -9.26
CA ALA A 142 6.01 -1.23 -10.40
C ALA A 142 7.16 -2.24 -10.32
N GLY A 143 8.33 -1.84 -9.77
CA GLY A 143 9.43 -2.75 -9.47
C GLY A 143 9.07 -3.80 -8.42
N ILE A 144 8.31 -3.41 -7.40
CA ILE A 144 7.79 -4.35 -6.39
C ILE A 144 6.84 -5.36 -7.04
N MET A 145 5.91 -4.89 -7.88
CA MET A 145 4.99 -5.77 -8.61
C MET A 145 5.76 -6.72 -9.52
N GLN A 146 6.77 -6.24 -10.26
CA GLN A 146 7.65 -7.08 -11.07
C GLN A 146 8.28 -8.21 -10.25
N ALA A 147 8.77 -7.92 -9.04
CA ALA A 147 9.37 -8.93 -8.16
C ALA A 147 8.35 -9.96 -7.63
N ILE A 148 7.14 -9.52 -7.26
CA ILE A 148 6.06 -10.42 -6.86
C ILE A 148 5.79 -11.45 -7.97
N GLY A 149 5.76 -11.00 -9.23
CA GLY A 149 5.60 -11.89 -10.38
C GLY A 149 6.80 -12.80 -10.60
N ASN A 150 8.02 -12.24 -10.60
CA ASN A 150 9.25 -12.99 -10.85
C ASN A 150 9.48 -14.12 -9.83
N PHE A 151 9.22 -13.85 -8.55
CA PHE A 151 9.35 -14.83 -7.48
C PHE A 151 8.08 -15.66 -7.27
N THR A 152 7.03 -15.45 -8.08
CA THR A 152 5.75 -16.16 -7.98
C THR A 152 5.13 -16.06 -6.58
N LEU A 153 5.20 -14.88 -5.97
CA LEU A 153 4.71 -14.63 -4.60
C LEU A 153 3.22 -14.32 -4.54
N GLY A 154 2.60 -14.04 -5.68
CA GLY A 154 1.17 -13.74 -5.78
C GLY A 154 0.83 -12.98 -7.06
N PRO A 155 -0.40 -12.42 -7.14
CA PRO A 155 -0.80 -11.55 -8.24
C PRO A 155 0.11 -10.34 -8.34
N ASN A 156 0.64 -10.09 -9.54
CA ASN A 156 1.59 -9.03 -9.83
C ASN A 156 1.02 -7.89 -10.68
N MET A 157 -0.31 -7.85 -10.83
CA MET A 157 -1.02 -6.74 -11.46
C MET A 157 -2.07 -6.22 -10.50
N SER A 158 -2.18 -4.90 -10.41
CA SER A 158 -3.26 -4.27 -9.66
C SER A 158 -4.60 -4.67 -10.31
N PRO A 159 -5.65 -5.00 -9.54
CA PRO A 159 -6.99 -5.22 -10.09
C PRO A 159 -7.49 -4.04 -10.95
N ARG A 160 -6.99 -2.83 -10.68
CA ARG A 160 -7.26 -1.62 -11.48
C ARG A 160 -6.68 -1.68 -12.89
N ASP A 161 -5.59 -2.41 -13.09
CA ASP A 161 -4.86 -2.50 -14.37
C ASP A 161 -5.25 -3.76 -15.18
N VAL A 162 -6.04 -4.67 -14.60
CA VAL A 162 -6.52 -5.90 -15.25
C VAL A 162 -7.63 -5.59 -16.27
N ARG A 163 -7.50 -6.05 -17.53
CA ARG A 163 -8.54 -5.86 -18.57
C ARG A 163 -9.77 -6.72 -18.32
N ASP A 164 -10.95 -6.25 -18.69
CA ASP A 164 -12.24 -6.89 -18.32
C ASP A 164 -12.39 -8.35 -18.76
N SER A 165 -11.86 -8.73 -19.91
CA SER A 165 -11.89 -10.13 -20.40
C SER A 165 -11.11 -11.12 -19.52
N THR A 166 -10.39 -10.62 -18.51
CA THR A 166 -9.58 -11.39 -17.56
C THR A 166 -10.04 -11.27 -16.11
N LEU A 167 -11.15 -10.56 -15.84
CA LEU A 167 -11.73 -10.41 -14.50
C LEU A 167 -12.48 -11.67 -14.05
N ASN A 168 -11.81 -12.83 -14.02
CA ASN A 168 -12.26 -13.98 -13.25
C ASN A 168 -11.61 -13.93 -11.85
N ILE A 169 -11.74 -12.78 -11.19
CA ILE A 169 -11.12 -12.55 -9.89
C ILE A 169 -11.98 -13.22 -8.83
N LYS A 170 -11.48 -14.31 -8.28
CA LYS A 170 -12.08 -14.99 -7.14
C LYS A 170 -12.13 -14.01 -5.96
N ILE A 171 -13.32 -13.67 -5.49
CA ILE A 171 -13.48 -12.90 -4.25
C ILE A 171 -12.96 -13.77 -3.10
N LEU A 172 -12.12 -13.17 -2.25
CA LEU A 172 -11.36 -13.90 -1.22
C LEU A 172 -11.85 -13.56 0.19
N SER A 173 -12.53 -12.43 0.35
CA SER A 173 -12.96 -11.89 1.64
C SER A 173 -14.03 -10.81 1.46
N PRO A 174 -14.78 -10.45 2.51
CA PRO A 174 -15.68 -9.30 2.51
C PRO A 174 -14.99 -7.97 2.14
N SER A 175 -13.72 -7.81 2.49
CA SER A 175 -12.93 -6.64 2.10
C SER A 175 -12.58 -6.64 0.61
N HIS A 176 -12.34 -7.81 0.02
CA HIS A 176 -12.05 -7.92 -1.41
C HIS A 176 -13.30 -7.59 -2.25
N GLU A 177 -14.48 -8.01 -1.78
CA GLU A 177 -15.78 -7.68 -2.39
C GLU A 177 -15.97 -6.17 -2.57
N VAL A 178 -15.79 -5.38 -1.50
CA VAL A 178 -15.99 -3.92 -1.57
C VAL A 178 -15.00 -3.25 -2.53
N VAL A 179 -13.73 -3.69 -2.52
CA VAL A 179 -12.70 -3.15 -3.42
C VAL A 179 -13.07 -3.44 -4.87
N MET A 180 -13.46 -4.68 -5.17
CA MET A 180 -13.85 -5.07 -6.52
C MET A 180 -15.09 -4.32 -7.00
N PHE A 181 -16.11 -4.18 -6.15
CA PHE A 181 -17.31 -3.41 -6.47
C PHE A 181 -16.96 -1.98 -6.91
N TYR A 182 -16.19 -1.23 -6.12
CA TYR A 182 -15.90 0.17 -6.45
C TYR A 182 -14.94 0.34 -7.63
N LEU A 183 -14.10 -0.64 -7.93
CA LEU A 183 -13.33 -0.67 -9.18
C LEU A 183 -14.23 -0.84 -10.40
N LEU A 184 -15.20 -1.77 -10.34
CA LEU A 184 -16.19 -1.95 -11.41
C LEU A 184 -17.09 -0.72 -11.57
N TYR A 185 -17.54 -0.15 -10.45
CA TYR A 185 -18.31 1.09 -10.42
C TYR A 185 -17.58 2.26 -11.08
N GLU A 186 -16.29 2.47 -10.76
CA GLU A 186 -15.48 3.52 -11.41
C GLU A 186 -15.43 3.31 -12.93
N ARG A 187 -15.12 2.10 -13.39
CA ARG A 187 -15.02 1.80 -14.83
C ARG A 187 -16.37 1.96 -15.53
N TRP A 188 -17.46 1.57 -14.88
CA TRP A 188 -18.82 1.75 -15.36
C TRP A 188 -19.13 3.24 -15.59
N LEU A 189 -18.86 4.08 -14.59
CA LEU A 189 -19.06 5.52 -14.68
C LEU A 189 -18.17 6.17 -15.74
N ARG A 190 -16.94 5.70 -15.93
CA ARG A 190 -16.03 6.19 -16.98
C ARG A 190 -16.40 5.66 -18.37
N GLY A 191 -17.23 4.62 -18.43
CA GLY A 191 -17.60 3.94 -19.67
C GLY A 191 -16.42 3.21 -20.31
N GLU A 192 -15.53 2.66 -19.50
CA GLU A 192 -14.30 1.95 -19.90
C GLU A 192 -14.49 0.44 -20.06
N VAL A 193 -15.72 -0.02 -19.81
CA VAL A 193 -16.15 -1.41 -19.92
C VAL A 193 -17.19 -1.54 -21.03
N ASP A 194 -17.38 -2.75 -21.53
CA ASP A 194 -18.47 -3.04 -22.45
C ASP A 194 -19.82 -2.82 -21.77
N ASN A 195 -20.69 -2.01 -22.39
CA ASN A 195 -22.07 -1.83 -21.95
C ASN A 195 -22.90 -3.08 -22.28
N SER A 196 -22.61 -4.16 -21.55
CA SER A 196 -23.24 -5.47 -21.71
C SER A 196 -24.18 -5.75 -20.56
N GLU A 197 -25.26 -6.48 -20.85
CA GLU A 197 -26.22 -6.91 -19.83
C GLU A 197 -25.52 -7.71 -18.72
N GLN A 198 -24.54 -8.55 -19.07
CA GLN A 198 -23.78 -9.33 -18.10
C GLN A 198 -23.04 -8.44 -17.09
N TYR A 199 -22.38 -7.37 -17.55
CA TYR A 199 -21.65 -6.47 -16.66
C TYR A 199 -22.61 -5.72 -15.73
N ILE A 200 -23.74 -5.26 -16.26
CA ILE A 200 -24.81 -4.64 -15.47
C ILE A 200 -25.31 -5.60 -14.39
N GLN A 201 -25.59 -6.85 -14.74
CA GLN A 201 -26.04 -7.85 -13.79
C GLN A 201 -25.00 -8.16 -12.72
N ASN A 202 -23.70 -8.17 -13.07
CA ASN A 202 -22.64 -8.36 -12.09
C ASN A 202 -22.66 -7.26 -11.01
N ILE A 203 -22.71 -5.98 -11.40
CA ILE A 203 -22.78 -4.87 -10.45
C ILE A 203 -24.09 -4.91 -9.63
N LYS A 204 -25.22 -5.20 -10.26
CA LYS A 204 -26.53 -5.27 -9.58
C LYS A 204 -26.59 -6.40 -8.55
N SER A 205 -25.99 -7.55 -8.86
CA SER A 205 -26.06 -8.76 -8.02
C SER A 205 -25.46 -8.59 -6.62
N VAL A 206 -24.67 -7.54 -6.42
CA VAL A 206 -24.09 -7.17 -5.11
C VAL A 206 -25.17 -6.72 -4.14
N PHE A 207 -26.27 -6.13 -4.60
CA PHE A 207 -27.29 -5.55 -3.74
C PHE A 207 -28.47 -6.50 -3.51
N HIS A 208 -28.91 -6.62 -2.26
CA HIS A 208 -30.15 -7.33 -1.95
C HIS A 208 -31.36 -6.45 -2.32
N SER A 209 -32.36 -7.01 -3.01
CA SER A 209 -33.54 -6.26 -3.46
C SER A 209 -34.35 -5.64 -2.32
N THR A 210 -34.35 -6.28 -1.14
CA THR A 210 -35.02 -5.77 0.07
C THR A 210 -34.08 -4.97 0.98
N GLY A 211 -32.83 -4.72 0.56
CA GLY A 211 -31.87 -3.95 1.34
C GLY A 211 -32.16 -2.45 1.33
N ASN A 212 -31.45 -1.71 2.17
CA ASN A 212 -31.59 -0.26 2.31
C ASN A 212 -30.24 0.45 2.33
N VAL A 213 -30.25 1.71 1.90
CA VAL A 213 -29.09 2.59 1.91
C VAL A 213 -29.41 3.88 2.63
N VAL A 214 -28.54 4.26 3.56
CA VAL A 214 -28.57 5.55 4.24
C VAL A 214 -27.52 6.44 3.57
N HIS A 215 -28.01 7.43 2.83
CA HIS A 215 -27.18 8.43 2.16
C HIS A 215 -26.51 9.36 3.19
N PRO A 216 -25.35 9.98 2.90
CA PRO A 216 -24.70 10.94 3.81
C PRO A 216 -25.58 12.10 4.28
N SER A 217 -26.59 12.48 3.49
CA SER A 217 -27.60 13.48 3.88
C SER A 217 -28.61 12.98 4.93
N GLY A 218 -28.52 11.73 5.37
CA GLY A 218 -29.44 11.08 6.30
C GLY A 218 -30.70 10.47 5.66
N VAL A 219 -30.87 10.61 4.35
CA VAL A 219 -32.03 10.05 3.63
C VAL A 219 -31.84 8.55 3.43
N GLU A 220 -32.80 7.77 3.92
CA GLU A 220 -32.85 6.33 3.69
C GLU A 220 -33.64 6.00 2.41
N ARG A 221 -33.11 5.07 1.60
CA ARG A 221 -33.74 4.61 0.34
C ARG A 221 -33.59 3.10 0.17
N PRO A 222 -34.54 2.42 -0.48
CA PRO A 222 -34.38 1.01 -0.86
C PRO A 222 -33.21 0.80 -1.83
N MET A 223 -32.44 -0.28 -1.65
CA MET A 223 -31.38 -0.67 -2.59
C MET A 223 -31.90 -0.92 -4.01
N GLN A 224 -33.18 -1.29 -4.16
CA GLN A 224 -33.81 -1.40 -5.48
C GLN A 224 -33.67 -0.11 -6.30
N GLN A 225 -33.74 1.06 -5.68
CA GLN A 225 -33.55 2.33 -6.40
C GLN A 225 -32.13 2.48 -6.94
N ILE A 226 -31.13 1.94 -6.24
CA ILE A 226 -29.74 1.91 -6.71
C ILE A 226 -29.62 0.95 -7.90
N ILE A 227 -30.16 -0.26 -7.76
CA ILE A 227 -30.20 -1.28 -8.82
C ILE A 227 -30.81 -0.70 -10.10
N ASP A 228 -31.92 0.04 -9.99
CA ASP A 228 -32.63 0.63 -11.13
C ASP A 228 -31.91 1.84 -11.73
N THR A 229 -31.10 2.55 -10.94
CA THR A 229 -30.38 3.76 -11.36
C THR A 229 -29.02 3.45 -11.97
N LEU A 230 -28.30 2.43 -11.47
CA LEU A 230 -26.96 2.03 -11.92
C LEU A 230 -26.79 1.99 -13.45
N PRO A 231 -27.70 1.38 -14.24
CA PRO A 231 -27.55 1.33 -15.69
C PRO A 231 -27.48 2.71 -16.36
N LYS A 232 -28.16 3.71 -15.77
CA LYS A 232 -28.26 5.06 -16.31
C LYS A 232 -26.95 5.86 -16.13
N LEU A 233 -26.11 5.44 -15.18
CA LEU A 233 -24.86 6.13 -14.86
C LEU A 233 -23.70 5.77 -15.81
N PHE A 234 -23.91 4.84 -16.75
CA PHE A 234 -22.86 4.40 -17.65
C PHE A 234 -22.23 5.56 -18.43
N GLY A 235 -20.93 5.73 -18.29
CA GLY A 235 -20.20 6.76 -19.03
C GLY A 235 -20.48 8.21 -18.60
N GLU A 236 -21.22 8.47 -17.51
CA GLU A 236 -21.47 9.84 -17.02
C GLU A 236 -20.17 10.59 -16.66
N LYS A 237 -19.10 9.86 -16.34
CA LYS A 237 -17.77 10.39 -16.02
C LYS A 237 -16.77 10.18 -17.16
N ARG A 238 -17.23 9.86 -18.38
CA ARG A 238 -16.37 9.61 -19.53
C ARG A 238 -15.51 10.84 -19.85
N GLY A 239 -14.19 10.61 -19.96
CA GLY A 239 -13.22 11.66 -20.28
C GLY A 239 -12.95 12.66 -19.14
N LEU A 240 -13.58 12.47 -17.98
CA LEU A 240 -13.26 13.24 -16.78
C LEU A 240 -12.15 12.55 -15.98
N ASP A 241 -11.36 13.32 -15.24
CA ASP A 241 -10.46 12.77 -14.22
C ASP A 241 -11.30 12.32 -13.02
N PHE A 242 -11.85 11.11 -13.13
CA PHE A 242 -12.71 10.51 -12.12
C PHE A 242 -12.04 9.27 -11.54
N ARG A 243 -11.93 9.22 -10.20
CA ARG A 243 -11.38 8.07 -9.48
C ARG A 243 -12.17 7.78 -8.23
N VAL A 244 -12.33 6.50 -7.94
CA VAL A 244 -12.87 5.97 -6.69
C VAL A 244 -11.83 5.06 -6.05
N TRP A 245 -11.61 5.21 -4.76
CA TRP A 245 -10.81 4.27 -4.00
C TRP A 245 -11.32 4.13 -2.58
N ILE A 246 -10.85 3.07 -1.94
CA ILE A 246 -11.24 2.71 -0.59
C ILE A 246 -9.99 2.72 0.28
N ASP A 247 -10.10 3.33 1.46
CA ASP A 247 -9.05 3.35 2.48
C ASP A 247 -9.58 2.76 3.80
N ARG A 248 -8.67 2.38 4.70
CA ARG A 248 -8.97 1.91 6.07
C ARG A 248 -10.03 0.78 6.15
N VAL A 249 -10.01 -0.13 5.18
CA VAL A 249 -10.93 -1.28 5.16
C VAL A 249 -10.70 -2.18 6.37
N SER A 250 -11.78 -2.42 7.11
CA SER A 250 -11.82 -3.40 8.20
C SER A 250 -13.12 -4.20 8.11
N PHE A 251 -13.10 -5.43 8.58
CA PHE A 251 -14.28 -6.29 8.57
C PHE A 251 -14.32 -7.18 9.81
N ALA A 252 -15.54 -7.52 10.24
CA ALA A 252 -15.78 -8.45 11.32
C ALA A 252 -17.04 -9.26 11.04
N GLU A 253 -17.02 -10.55 11.35
CA GLU A 253 -18.22 -11.39 11.35
C GLU A 253 -19.06 -11.02 12.57
N VAL A 254 -20.31 -10.61 12.34
CA VAL A 254 -21.24 -10.16 13.41
C VAL A 254 -22.27 -11.23 13.76
N SER A 255 -22.53 -12.14 12.83
CA SER A 255 -23.26 -13.40 13.03
C SER A 255 -22.82 -14.38 11.95
N LEU A 256 -23.12 -15.66 12.10
CA LEU A 256 -22.69 -16.70 11.15
C LEU A 256 -23.08 -16.32 9.71
N GLY A 257 -22.08 -16.10 8.85
CA GLY A 257 -22.26 -15.70 7.46
C GLY A 257 -22.66 -14.24 7.24
N SER A 258 -22.71 -13.41 8.28
CA SER A 258 -23.00 -11.97 8.19
C SER A 258 -21.80 -11.14 8.63
N TRP A 259 -21.43 -10.18 7.80
CA TRP A 259 -20.21 -9.40 7.94
C TRP A 259 -20.52 -7.92 7.98
N LEU A 260 -19.91 -7.23 8.95
CA LEU A 260 -19.85 -5.77 8.96
C LEU A 260 -18.50 -5.32 8.41
N VAL A 261 -18.52 -4.67 7.26
CA VAL A 261 -17.34 -4.07 6.62
C VAL A 261 -17.39 -2.56 6.81
N LYS A 262 -16.27 -1.95 7.20
CA LYS A 262 -16.13 -0.51 7.40
C LYS A 262 -14.97 0.00 6.57
N PHE A 263 -15.13 1.14 5.92
CA PHE A 263 -14.09 1.74 5.09
C PHE A 263 -14.36 3.21 4.80
N ASP A 264 -13.32 3.93 4.41
CA ASP A 264 -13.43 5.29 3.90
C ASP A 264 -13.51 5.21 2.37
N LYS A 265 -14.62 5.67 1.78
CA LYS A 265 -14.77 5.76 0.33
C LYS A 265 -14.40 7.17 -0.12
N TRP A 266 -13.43 7.25 -1.01
CA TRP A 266 -13.01 8.50 -1.64
C TRP A 266 -13.46 8.57 -3.10
N GLU A 267 -13.89 9.75 -3.51
CA GLU A 267 -14.11 10.08 -4.92
C GLU A 267 -13.37 11.36 -5.30
N LEU A 268 -12.60 11.30 -6.38
CA LEU A 268 -12.02 12.46 -7.04
C LEU A 268 -12.80 12.68 -8.34
N SER A 269 -13.26 13.89 -8.59
CA SER A 269 -13.82 14.30 -9.88
C SER A 269 -13.26 15.67 -10.27
N GLY A 270 -12.34 15.67 -11.24
CA GLY A 270 -11.57 16.85 -11.60
C GLY A 270 -10.69 17.31 -10.42
N THR A 271 -11.06 18.42 -9.78
CA THR A 271 -10.35 18.95 -8.60
C THR A 271 -11.10 18.73 -7.30
N GLU A 272 -12.33 18.23 -7.37
CA GLU A 272 -13.17 18.02 -6.20
C GLU A 272 -12.89 16.64 -5.61
N LEU A 273 -12.48 16.62 -4.34
CA LEU A 273 -12.19 15.42 -3.57
C LEU A 273 -13.22 15.29 -2.45
N ARG A 274 -13.97 14.19 -2.44
CA ARG A 274 -15.00 13.89 -1.45
C ARG A 274 -14.72 12.57 -0.75
N CYS A 275 -15.19 12.43 0.49
CA CYS A 275 -14.98 11.22 1.28
C CYS A 275 -16.17 10.89 2.17
N CYS A 276 -16.60 9.62 2.16
CA CYS A 276 -17.60 9.11 3.09
C CYS A 276 -17.04 7.97 3.94
N LEU A 277 -17.30 8.04 5.25
CA LEU A 277 -17.20 6.92 6.15
C LEU A 277 -18.34 5.95 5.83
N THR A 278 -18.00 4.76 5.36
CA THR A 278 -18.95 3.79 4.84
C THR A 278 -18.97 2.53 5.69
N LYS A 279 -20.18 2.03 5.97
CA LYS A 279 -20.42 0.75 6.64
C LYS A 279 -21.33 -0.09 5.77
N VAL A 280 -20.96 -1.34 5.54
CA VAL A 280 -21.75 -2.31 4.78
C VAL A 280 -22.02 -3.52 5.67
N LEU A 281 -23.29 -3.86 5.84
CA LEU A 281 -23.71 -5.16 6.31
C LEU A 281 -23.96 -6.05 5.09
N MET A 282 -23.24 -7.17 4.99
CA MET A 282 -23.38 -8.12 3.89
C MET A 282 -23.49 -9.55 4.41
N ASN A 283 -24.20 -10.39 3.67
CA ASN A 283 -24.33 -11.82 3.96
C ASN A 283 -23.58 -12.63 2.90
N SER A 284 -22.92 -13.70 3.32
CA SER A 284 -22.43 -14.74 2.40
C SER A 284 -23.60 -15.55 1.86
N LYS A 285 -23.57 -15.91 0.58
CA LYS A 285 -24.58 -16.78 -0.02
C LYS A 285 -24.42 -18.21 0.52
N VAL A 286 -25.54 -18.88 0.82
CA VAL A 286 -25.59 -20.19 1.49
C VAL A 286 -24.78 -21.26 0.74
N GLU A 287 -24.86 -21.26 -0.59
CA GLU A 287 -24.18 -22.24 -1.46
C GLU A 287 -22.82 -21.76 -1.99
N ALA A 288 -22.46 -20.50 -1.71
CA ALA A 288 -21.25 -19.85 -2.19
C ALA A 288 -20.71 -18.89 -1.13
N PRO A 289 -19.94 -19.37 -0.13
CA PRO A 289 -19.54 -18.56 1.03
C PRO A 289 -18.61 -17.37 0.68
N ASN A 290 -18.06 -17.35 -0.53
CA ASN A 290 -17.24 -16.24 -1.06
C ASN A 290 -18.03 -15.31 -1.98
N GLU A 291 -19.33 -15.53 -2.14
CA GLU A 291 -20.22 -14.58 -2.80
C GLU A 291 -21.02 -13.84 -1.74
N PHE A 292 -21.05 -12.52 -1.84
CA PHE A 292 -21.68 -11.68 -0.85
C PHE A 292 -22.89 -10.96 -1.44
N THR A 293 -23.82 -10.58 -0.58
CA THR A 293 -24.93 -9.71 -0.93
C THR A 293 -25.11 -8.66 0.16
N TRP A 294 -25.13 -7.40 -0.24
CA TRP A 294 -25.20 -6.25 0.65
C TRP A 294 -26.65 -6.05 1.06
N MET A 295 -26.87 -6.01 2.37
CA MET A 295 -28.20 -5.87 2.98
C MET A 295 -28.44 -4.43 3.45
N HIS A 296 -27.38 -3.77 3.93
CA HIS A 296 -27.44 -2.40 4.42
C HIS A 296 -26.15 -1.67 4.06
N LEU A 297 -26.25 -0.49 3.48
CA LEU A 297 -25.14 0.43 3.22
C LEU A 297 -25.42 1.74 3.95
N HIS A 298 -24.52 2.20 4.79
CA HIS A 298 -24.65 3.47 5.49
C HIS A 298 -23.41 4.29 5.24
N GLN A 299 -23.61 5.49 4.71
CA GLN A 299 -22.55 6.46 4.48
C GLN A 299 -22.78 7.73 5.31
N THR A 300 -21.68 8.28 5.81
CA THR A 300 -21.66 9.58 6.48
C THR A 300 -20.49 10.36 5.93
N TRP A 301 -20.65 11.66 5.70
CA TRP A 301 -19.54 12.51 5.28
C TRP A 301 -18.40 12.45 6.30
N LEU A 302 -17.16 12.49 5.80
CA LEU A 302 -16.02 12.83 6.63
C LEU A 302 -16.00 14.36 6.81
N ASP A 303 -15.75 14.85 8.02
CA ASP A 303 -15.80 16.29 8.29
C ASP A 303 -14.95 17.10 7.29
N GLY A 304 -15.59 18.04 6.59
CA GLY A 304 -14.94 18.92 5.61
C GLY A 304 -14.66 18.30 4.24
N SER A 305 -15.15 17.08 3.96
CA SER A 305 -15.09 16.44 2.64
C SER A 305 -16.41 16.53 1.87
N GLU A 306 -17.39 17.28 2.39
CA GLU A 306 -18.70 17.42 1.77
C GLU A 306 -18.61 18.16 0.43
N GLY A 307 -19.42 17.69 -0.52
CA GLY A 307 -19.60 18.38 -1.79
C GLY A 307 -20.39 19.66 -1.66
N LYS A 308 -20.31 20.53 -2.68
CA LYS A 308 -21.24 21.67 -2.80
C LYS A 308 -22.68 21.24 -3.15
N ASP A 309 -22.83 20.05 -3.73
CA ASP A 309 -24.10 19.45 -4.09
C ASP A 309 -24.10 17.98 -3.66
N ASP A 310 -24.93 17.68 -2.66
CA ASP A 310 -25.11 16.34 -2.12
C ASP A 310 -25.83 15.41 -3.10
N ASN A 311 -26.59 15.94 -4.06
CA ASN A 311 -27.37 15.13 -5.00
C ASN A 311 -26.51 14.44 -6.06
N SER A 312 -25.25 14.87 -6.22
CA SER A 312 -24.32 14.24 -7.16
C SER A 312 -23.58 13.03 -6.58
N TRP A 313 -23.75 12.76 -5.27
CA TRP A 313 -23.25 11.55 -4.63
C TRP A 313 -24.29 10.42 -4.74
N PHE A 314 -23.86 9.25 -5.20
CA PHE A 314 -24.76 8.12 -5.42
C PHE A 314 -24.61 7.04 -4.35
N ILE A 315 -23.53 6.25 -4.42
CA ILE A 315 -23.07 5.28 -3.42
C ILE A 315 -21.57 5.21 -3.45
#